data_AF-A0A9D7NUH2-F1
#
_entry.id   AF-A0A9D7NUH2-F1
#
_cell.length_a   1.000
_cell.length_b   1.000
_cell.length_c   1.000
_cell.angle_alpha   90.00
_cell.angle_beta   90.00
_cell.angle_gamma   90.00
#
_symmetry.space_group_name_H-M   'P 1'
#
loop_
_entity.id
_entity.type
_entity.pdbx_description
1 polymer ?
#
loop_
_entity_poly.entity_id
_entity_poly.type
_entity_poly.pdbx_seq_one_letter_code
_entity_poly.pdbx_strand_id
1 'polypeptide(L)'
;MSERGEIKYPQRAGQLRDFSGLLYGRITPTDIDGLIEYQDRAYVLIELKMTGVRLPYGQRLALERMCHDWIRAGKQVLLIIAEHNTPTEQSIDVASTTVVEYQYNGITKTGDNCTTKSLIDRFLEYVNRTL
;
A
#
# COMPACT_ATOMS: atom_id res chain seq x y z
N MET A 1 -20.00 -11.77 -15.52
CA MET A 1 -19.77 -11.12 -14.21
C MET A 1 -18.31 -10.71 -14.19
N SER A 2 -17.98 -9.45 -13.93
CA SER A 2 -16.58 -9.04 -13.79
C SER A 2 -16.04 -9.51 -12.44
N GLU A 3 -14.84 -10.08 -12.38
CA GLU A 3 -14.27 -10.48 -11.10
C GLU A 3 -13.89 -9.24 -10.26
N ARG A 4 -13.93 -9.36 -8.93
CA ARG A 4 -13.57 -8.24 -8.03
C ARG A 4 -12.06 -8.05 -8.07
N GLY A 5 -11.62 -6.80 -8.23
CA GLY A 5 -10.20 -6.45 -8.28
C GLY A 5 -9.62 -6.34 -9.70
N GLU A 6 -10.36 -6.76 -10.73
CA GLU A 6 -9.93 -6.60 -12.12
C GLU A 6 -10.11 -5.16 -12.65
N ILE A 7 -9.21 -4.76 -13.55
CA ILE A 7 -9.28 -3.47 -14.24
C ILE A 7 -10.40 -3.52 -15.30
N LYS A 8 -11.43 -2.67 -15.13
CA LYS A 8 -12.59 -2.64 -16.04
C LYS A 8 -12.50 -1.59 -17.13
N TYR A 9 -11.89 -0.44 -16.84
CA TYR A 9 -11.85 0.72 -17.73
C TYR A 9 -10.42 1.32 -17.75
N PRO A 10 -9.46 0.68 -18.42
CA PRO A 10 -8.04 1.03 -18.30
C PRO A 10 -7.75 2.47 -18.72
N GLN A 11 -8.40 3.00 -19.77
CA GLN A 11 -8.21 4.38 -20.20
C GLN A 11 -8.72 5.39 -19.17
N ARG A 12 -9.84 5.08 -18.49
CA ARG A 12 -10.39 5.93 -17.42
C ARG A 12 -9.51 5.85 -16.17
N ALA A 13 -9.03 4.66 -15.84
CA ALA A 13 -8.15 4.44 -14.69
C ALA A 13 -6.78 5.10 -14.87
N GLY A 14 -6.24 5.13 -16.10
CA GLY A 14 -4.99 5.79 -16.45
C GLY A 14 -5.07 7.32 -16.55
N GLN A 15 -6.23 7.94 -16.26
CA GLN A 15 -6.32 9.40 -16.20
C GLN A 15 -5.60 9.91 -14.95
N LEU A 16 -4.48 10.59 -15.17
CA LEU A 16 -3.70 11.20 -14.09
C LEU A 16 -4.50 12.31 -13.41
N ARG A 17 -4.35 12.40 -12.08
CA ARG A 17 -4.96 13.43 -11.26
C ARG A 17 -3.98 14.58 -11.11
N ASP A 18 -4.36 15.77 -11.57
CA ASP A 18 -3.59 16.98 -11.32
C ASP A 18 -3.99 17.57 -9.95
N PHE A 19 -3.07 17.50 -8.99
CA PHE A 19 -3.26 18.04 -7.64
C PHE A 19 -2.61 19.41 -7.43
N SER A 20 -2.10 20.06 -8.48
CA SER A 20 -1.39 21.35 -8.37
C SER A 20 -2.23 22.45 -7.71
N GLY A 21 -3.56 22.39 -7.82
CA GLY A 21 -4.48 23.30 -7.15
C GLY A 21 -4.77 23.00 -5.67
N LEU A 22 -4.31 21.87 -5.13
CA LEU A 22 -4.55 21.44 -3.74
C LEU A 22 -3.28 21.62 -2.90
N LEU A 23 -2.91 22.87 -2.63
CA LEU A 23 -1.71 23.22 -1.86
C LEU A 23 -2.08 23.85 -0.50
N TYR A 24 -1.67 23.20 0.58
CA TYR A 24 -1.88 23.65 1.95
C TYR A 24 -0.52 23.90 2.61
N GLY A 25 0.06 25.08 2.33
CA GLY A 25 1.43 25.40 2.73
C GLY A 25 2.46 24.62 1.89
N ARG A 26 3.06 23.58 2.47
CA ARG A 26 3.99 22.66 1.78
C ARG A 26 3.39 21.26 1.57
N ILE A 27 2.09 21.10 1.83
CA ILE A 27 1.40 19.83 1.80
C ILE A 27 0.52 19.78 0.55
N THR A 28 0.72 18.73 -0.25
CA THR A 28 -0.16 18.34 -1.35
C THR A 28 -0.75 16.96 -1.05
N PRO A 29 -1.87 16.59 -1.68
CA PRO A 29 -2.36 15.22 -1.64
C PRO A 29 -1.29 14.21 -2.07
N THR A 30 -1.36 13.01 -1.51
CA THR A 30 -0.64 11.83 -1.97
C THR A 30 -1.65 10.75 -2.30
N ASP A 31 -1.42 10.02 -3.39
CA ASP A 31 -2.19 8.81 -3.68
C ASP A 31 -1.77 7.67 -2.73
N ILE A 32 -2.64 6.65 -2.62
CA ILE A 32 -2.40 5.37 -1.96
C ILE A 32 -2.74 4.30 -3.00
N ASP A 33 -1.80 3.42 -3.33
CA ASP A 33 -1.99 2.44 -4.42
C ASP A 33 -2.96 1.33 -4.05
N GLY A 34 -2.95 0.90 -2.78
CA GLY A 34 -3.88 -0.09 -2.28
C GLY A 34 -4.21 0.10 -0.80
N LEU A 35 -5.49 -0.10 -0.47
CA LEU A 35 -5.99 -0.14 0.90
C LEU A 35 -6.91 -1.35 1.06
N ILE A 36 -6.66 -2.15 2.09
CA ILE A 36 -7.59 -3.18 2.56
C ILE A 36 -8.01 -2.81 3.98
N GLU A 37 -9.30 -2.50 4.14
CA GLU A 37 -9.98 -2.53 5.44
C GLU A 37 -10.45 -3.98 5.65
N TYR A 38 -10.07 -4.58 6.78
CA TYR A 38 -10.37 -5.97 7.08
C TYR A 38 -11.21 -6.09 8.35
N GLN A 39 -12.53 -6.14 8.16
CA GLN A 39 -13.54 -6.55 9.15
C GLN A 39 -13.56 -5.70 10.43
N ASP A 40 -13.23 -4.41 10.33
CA ASP A 40 -13.00 -3.50 11.44
C ASP A 40 -11.91 -3.99 12.43
N ARG A 41 -11.03 -4.89 11.99
CA ARG A 41 -9.96 -5.48 12.81
C ARG A 41 -8.58 -5.01 12.38
N ALA A 42 -8.37 -4.91 11.08
CA ALA A 42 -7.06 -4.65 10.53
C ALA A 42 -7.08 -3.78 9.27
N TYR A 43 -5.95 -3.13 8.99
CA TYR A 43 -5.72 -2.34 7.80
C TYR A 43 -4.43 -2.78 7.10
N VAL A 44 -4.47 -2.87 5.78
CA VAL A 44 -3.28 -3.06 4.92
C VAL A 44 -3.17 -1.89 3.97
N LEU A 45 -2.05 -1.17 4.03
CA LEU A 45 -1.65 -0.18 3.04
C LEU A 45 -0.60 -0.78 2.11
N ILE A 46 -0.75 -0.54 0.81
CA ILE A 46 0.17 -0.97 -0.23
C ILE A 46 0.63 0.27 -0.99
N GLU A 47 1.93 0.44 -1.10
CA GLU A 47 2.58 1.46 -1.90
C GLU A 47 3.57 0.77 -2.85
N LEU A 48 3.45 1.07 -4.14
CA LEU A 48 4.26 0.53 -5.20
C LEU A 48 5.32 1.54 -5.62
N LYS A 49 6.51 1.04 -5.93
CA LYS A 49 7.58 1.82 -6.53
C LYS A 49 8.21 1.09 -7.70
N MET A 50 8.72 1.88 -8.63
CA MET A 50 9.68 1.38 -9.60
C MET A 50 10.93 0.90 -8.86
N THR A 51 11.53 -0.20 -9.31
CA THR A 51 12.74 -0.76 -8.70
C THR A 51 13.82 0.29 -8.46
N GLY A 52 14.30 0.39 -7.22
CA GLY A 52 15.35 1.33 -6.81
C GLY A 52 14.87 2.76 -6.55
N VAL A 53 13.58 3.07 -6.74
CA VAL A 53 13.02 4.40 -6.44
C VAL A 53 12.55 4.47 -5.00
N ARG A 54 13.10 5.42 -4.25
CA ARG A 54 12.73 5.64 -2.85
C ARG A 54 11.40 6.40 -2.73
N LEU A 55 10.65 6.08 -1.68
CA LEU A 55 9.46 6.82 -1.28
C LEU A 55 9.83 8.27 -0.88
N PRO A 56 9.17 9.30 -1.47
CA PRO A 56 9.36 10.68 -1.04
C PRO A 56 9.03 10.84 0.45
N TYR A 57 9.80 11.68 1.14
CA TYR A 57 9.68 11.85 2.60
C TYR A 57 8.26 12.22 3.05
N GLY A 58 7.59 13.15 2.35
CA GLY A 58 6.24 13.57 2.71
C GLY A 58 5.20 12.45 2.62
N GLN A 59 5.29 11.63 1.56
CA GLN A 59 4.42 10.47 1.36
C GLN A 59 4.66 9.41 2.44
N ARG A 60 5.94 9.09 2.71
CA ARG A 60 6.32 8.20 3.81
C ARG A 60 5.72 8.63 5.14
N LEU A 61 5.93 9.90 5.50
CA LEU A 61 5.46 10.46 6.75
C LEU A 61 3.93 10.41 6.87
N ALA A 62 3.21 10.64 5.77
CA ALA A 62 1.75 10.56 5.74
C ALA A 62 1.25 9.12 6.00
N LEU A 63 1.83 8.13 5.30
CA LEU A 63 1.48 6.71 5.47
C LEU A 63 1.79 6.22 6.88
N GLU A 64 2.99 6.49 7.40
CA GLU A 64 3.41 6.07 8.75
C GLU A 64 2.52 6.69 9.84
N ARG A 65 2.14 7.98 9.70
CA ARG A 65 1.22 8.62 10.65
C ARG A 65 -0.18 8.03 10.61
N MET A 66 -0.69 7.74 9.41
CA MET A 66 -1.97 7.07 9.24
C MET A 66 -1.98 5.69 9.91
N CYS A 67 -0.90 4.90 9.74
CA CYS A 67 -0.73 3.63 10.45
C CYS A 67 -0.75 3.83 11.97
N HIS A 68 0.00 4.79 12.49
CA HIS A 68 0.02 5.10 13.92
C HIS A 68 -1.35 5.47 14.48
N ASP A 69 -2.17 6.21 13.72
CA ASP A 69 -3.52 6.57 14.15
C ASP A 69 -4.44 5.33 14.27
N TRP A 70 -4.37 4.40 13.33
CA TRP A 70 -5.10 3.12 13.44
C TRP A 70 -4.58 2.22 14.55
N ILE A 71 -3.26 2.18 14.77
CA ILE A 71 -2.67 1.45 15.89
C ILE A 71 -3.16 2.02 17.24
N ARG A 72 -3.21 3.35 17.38
CA ARG A 72 -3.78 4.01 18.58
C ARG A 72 -5.25 3.69 18.78
N ALA A 73 -6.00 3.47 17.69
CA ALA A 73 -7.38 3.02 17.72
C ALA A 73 -7.53 1.50 18.01
N GLY A 74 -6.44 0.79 18.30
CA GLY A 74 -6.44 -0.64 18.65
C GLY A 74 -6.51 -1.59 17.45
N LYS A 75 -6.27 -1.08 16.23
CA LYS A 75 -6.32 -1.90 15.00
C LYS A 75 -4.95 -2.52 14.72
N GLN A 76 -4.95 -3.69 14.09
CA GLN A 76 -3.73 -4.28 13.52
C GLN A 76 -3.42 -3.62 12.18
N VAL A 77 -2.16 -3.25 11.93
CA VAL A 77 -1.82 -2.49 10.73
C VAL A 77 -0.58 -3.05 10.06
N LEU A 78 -0.67 -3.20 8.74
CA LEU A 78 0.43 -3.54 7.86
C LEU A 78 0.59 -2.45 6.79
N LEU A 79 1.78 -1.86 6.70
CA LEU A 79 2.18 -1.01 5.57
C LEU A 79 3.20 -1.76 4.74
N ILE A 80 2.97 -1.89 3.44
CA ILE A 80 3.84 -2.58 2.49
C ILE A 80 4.39 -1.58 1.50
N ILE A 81 5.71 -1.55 1.37
CA ILE A 81 6.41 -0.93 0.25
C ILE A 81 6.94 -2.05 -0.64
N ALA A 82 6.40 -2.15 -1.85
CA ALA A 82 6.77 -3.17 -2.81
C ALA A 82 7.31 -2.55 -4.11
N GLU A 83 8.22 -3.25 -4.76
CA GLU A 83 8.81 -2.82 -6.02
C GLU A 83 8.33 -3.66 -7.20
N HIS A 84 8.30 -3.02 -8.36
CA HIS A 84 8.07 -3.65 -9.66
C HIS A 84 8.92 -2.97 -10.75
N ASN A 85 9.07 -3.66 -11.88
CA ASN A 85 9.70 -3.13 -13.09
C ASN A 85 8.79 -3.30 -14.32
N THR A 86 7.48 -3.47 -14.09
CA THR A 86 6.47 -3.63 -15.14
C THR A 86 6.50 -2.47 -16.15
N PRO A 87 6.52 -2.75 -17.47
CA PRO A 87 6.44 -1.72 -18.51
C PRO A 87 5.15 -0.89 -18.45
N THR A 88 5.21 0.35 -18.94
CA THR A 88 4.09 1.31 -18.92
C THR A 88 2.85 0.86 -19.69
N GLU A 89 3.02 -0.06 -20.65
CA GLU A 89 1.94 -0.62 -21.47
C GLU A 89 1.23 -1.79 -20.79
N GLN A 90 1.75 -2.26 -19.65
CA GLN A 90 1.26 -3.43 -18.92
C GLN A 90 0.72 -3.02 -17.55
N SER A 91 -0.26 -3.78 -17.08
CA SER A 91 -0.76 -3.63 -15.71
C SER A 91 0.18 -4.33 -14.72
N ILE A 92 0.38 -3.72 -13.56
CA ILE A 92 1.19 -4.30 -12.49
C ILE A 92 0.39 -5.42 -11.82
N ASP A 93 0.94 -6.63 -11.80
CA ASP A 93 0.42 -7.69 -10.94
C ASP A 93 0.88 -7.45 -9.50
N VAL A 94 0.09 -6.68 -8.76
CA VAL A 94 0.38 -6.27 -7.38
C VAL A 94 0.62 -7.47 -6.48
N ALA A 95 -0.08 -8.59 -6.70
CA ALA A 95 0.04 -9.79 -5.87
C ALA A 95 1.45 -10.40 -5.90
N SER A 96 2.15 -10.30 -7.05
CA SER A 96 3.49 -10.86 -7.25
C SER A 96 4.64 -9.86 -7.04
N THR A 97 4.33 -8.58 -6.79
CA THR A 97 5.37 -7.57 -6.49
C THR A 97 6.22 -7.94 -5.29
N THR A 98 7.53 -7.61 -5.36
CA THR A 98 8.50 -7.95 -4.32
C THR A 98 8.44 -6.93 -3.19
N VAL A 99 8.22 -7.38 -1.96
CA VAL A 99 8.27 -6.52 -0.78
C VAL A 99 9.71 -6.18 -0.45
N VAL A 100 10.03 -4.88 -0.44
CA VAL A 100 11.38 -4.39 -0.06
C VAL A 100 11.42 -3.91 1.39
N GLU A 101 10.31 -3.35 1.88
CA GLU A 101 10.13 -2.88 3.24
C GLU A 101 8.66 -3.07 3.64
N TYR A 102 8.42 -3.41 4.89
CA TYR A 102 7.08 -3.32 5.45
C TYR A 102 7.14 -2.90 6.91
N GLN A 103 6.05 -2.29 7.38
CA GLN A 103 5.87 -1.95 8.78
C GLN A 103 4.71 -2.78 9.33
N TYR A 104 4.94 -3.46 10.45
CA TYR A 104 3.90 -4.13 11.21
C TYR A 104 3.76 -3.45 12.56
N ASN A 105 2.58 -2.87 12.83
CA ASN A 105 2.27 -2.14 14.06
C ASN A 105 3.37 -1.15 14.50
N GLY A 106 3.86 -0.32 13.58
CA GLY A 106 4.88 0.69 13.85
C GLY A 106 6.32 0.19 13.73
N ILE A 107 6.55 -1.12 13.62
CA ILE A 107 7.88 -1.72 13.55
C ILE A 107 8.24 -2.02 12.10
N THR A 108 9.26 -1.34 11.59
CA THR A 108 9.78 -1.52 10.22
C THR A 108 10.63 -2.78 10.12
N LYS A 109 10.47 -3.51 9.02
CA LYS A 109 11.20 -4.72 8.65
C LYS A 109 11.61 -4.66 7.18
N THR A 110 12.75 -5.27 6.86
CA THR A 110 13.33 -5.32 5.51
C THR A 110 13.88 -6.72 5.22
N GLY A 111 13.98 -7.10 3.94
CA GLY A 111 14.70 -8.30 3.54
C GLY A 111 13.97 -9.63 3.75
N ASP A 112 12.64 -9.61 3.88
CA ASP A 112 11.81 -10.81 4.11
C ASP A 112 11.50 -11.61 2.82
N ASN A 113 12.12 -11.22 1.70
CA ASN A 113 12.06 -11.86 0.37
C ASN A 113 10.71 -12.53 0.05
N CYS A 114 9.64 -11.75 0.15
CA CYS A 114 8.27 -12.23 -0.02
C CYS A 114 7.52 -11.37 -1.04
N THR A 115 6.39 -11.89 -1.52
CA THR A 115 5.49 -11.13 -2.39
C THR A 115 4.47 -10.37 -1.55
N THR A 116 3.90 -9.32 -2.12
CA THR A 116 2.81 -8.57 -1.48
C THR A 116 1.67 -9.51 -1.05
N LYS A 117 1.27 -10.45 -1.90
CA LYS A 117 0.23 -11.43 -1.53
C LYS A 117 0.64 -12.29 -0.34
N SER A 118 1.83 -12.89 -0.35
CA SER A 118 2.21 -13.81 0.73
C SER A 118 2.42 -13.10 2.06
N LEU A 119 2.83 -11.83 2.06
CA LEU A 119 2.88 -11.02 3.27
C LEU A 119 1.48 -10.69 3.81
N ILE A 120 0.55 -10.30 2.93
CA ILE A 120 -0.85 -10.04 3.31
C ILE A 120 -1.50 -11.30 3.87
N ASP A 121 -1.34 -12.45 3.21
CA ASP A 121 -1.89 -13.72 3.65
C ASP A 121 -1.41 -14.05 5.07
N ARG A 122 -0.08 -13.97 5.32
CA ARG A 122 0.52 -14.23 6.66
C ARG A 122 -0.04 -13.28 7.72
N PHE A 123 -0.16 -11.99 7.38
CA PHE A 123 -0.69 -10.98 8.31
C PHE A 123 -2.16 -11.24 8.66
N LEU A 124 -3.02 -11.49 7.66
CA LEU A 124 -4.43 -11.76 7.90
C LEU A 124 -4.65 -13.10 8.62
N GLU A 125 -3.82 -14.11 8.35
CA GLU A 125 -3.84 -15.37 9.09
C GLU A 125 -3.49 -15.16 10.57
N TYR A 126 -2.52 -14.30 10.87
CA TYR A 126 -2.22 -13.89 12.25
C TYR A 126 -3.38 -13.13 12.89
N VAL A 127 -3.97 -12.15 12.20
CA VAL A 127 -5.12 -11.37 12.69
C VAL A 127 -6.27 -12.30 13.06
N ASN A 128 -6.57 -13.29 12.23
CA ASN A 128 -7.64 -14.27 12.46
C ASN A 128 -7.39 -15.22 13.64
N ARG A 129 -6.13 -15.42 14.06
CA ARG A 129 -5.77 -16.28 15.19
C ARG A 129 -5.75 -15.55 16.53
N THR A 130 -5.65 -14.22 16.53
CA THR A 130 -5.36 -13.43 17.74
C THR A 130 -6.57 -12.79 18.41
N LEU A 131 -7.77 -12.93 17.82
CA LEU A 131 -9.08 -12.61 18.42
C LEU A 131 -10.12 -13.56 17.86
#